data_AF-A0A956EYH7-F1
#
_entry.id   AF-A0A956EYH7-F1
#
_cell.length_a   1.000
_cell.length_b   1.000
_cell.length_c   1.000
_cell.angle_alpha   90.00
_cell.angle_beta   90.00
_cell.angle_gamma   90.00
#
_symmetry.space_group_name_H-M   'P 1'
#
loop_
_entity.id
_entity.type
_entity.pdbx_description
1 polymer ?
#
loop_
_entity_poly.entity_id
_entity_poly.type
_entity_poly.pdbx_seq_one_letter_code
_entity_poly.pdbx_strand_id
1 'polypeptide(L)'
;MLPDEVVVAAQGFLASMRERGIILSRRWLNNGPRALIECMPTGWEARQRVLFEGEALRLWTLSEDDLLATKLLALCDRNEDWADCLALHPTAAQLANARAWLLSQDDEASWPARVEEVLVTLERRLGHGV
;
A
#
# COMPACT_ATOMS: atom_id res chain seq x y z
N MET A 1 5.43 17.49 -3.73
CA MET A 1 4.98 18.32 -2.59
C MET A 1 3.47 18.39 -2.63
N LEU A 2 2.81 18.52 -1.47
CA LEU A 2 1.38 18.83 -1.45
C LEU A 2 1.17 20.29 -1.89
N PRO A 3 0.06 20.61 -2.59
CA PRO A 3 -0.34 21.99 -2.84
C PRO A 3 -0.53 22.77 -1.54
N ASP A 4 -0.18 24.07 -1.55
CA ASP A 4 -0.24 24.92 -0.34
C ASP A 4 -1.65 24.99 0.26
N GLU A 5 -2.68 25.03 -0.59
CA GLU A 5 -4.09 24.99 -0.18
C GLU A 5 -4.43 23.74 0.66
N VAL A 6 -3.86 22.58 0.31
CA VAL A 6 -4.06 21.32 1.03
C VAL A 6 -3.35 21.38 2.38
N VAL A 7 -2.16 21.98 2.44
CA VAL A 7 -1.41 22.17 3.69
C VAL A 7 -2.18 23.06 4.65
N VAL A 8 -2.70 24.19 4.18
CA VAL A 8 -3.51 25.12 4.98
C VAL A 8 -4.80 24.44 5.46
N ALA A 9 -5.51 23.74 4.57
CA ALA A 9 -6.71 23.00 4.94
C ALA A 9 -6.43 21.92 6.00
N ALA A 10 -5.32 21.17 5.86
CA ALA A 10 -4.93 20.14 6.83
C ALA A 10 -4.59 20.73 8.21
N GLN A 11 -4.02 21.93 8.26
CA GLN A 11 -3.76 22.65 9.51
C GLN A 11 -5.05 23.16 10.16
N GLY A 12 -5.97 23.71 9.36
CA GLY A 12 -7.29 24.13 9.85
C GLY A 12 -8.09 22.96 10.41
N PHE A 13 -8.09 21.82 9.72
CA PHE A 13 -8.71 20.58 10.19
C PHE A 13 -8.12 20.11 11.52
N LEU A 14 -6.79 20.13 11.66
CA LEU A 14 -6.11 19.79 12.91
C LEU A 14 -6.53 20.69 14.08
N ALA A 15 -6.70 22.00 13.84
CA ALA A 15 -7.18 22.95 14.85
C ALA A 15 -8.62 22.62 15.29
N SER A 16 -9.52 22.40 14.34
CA SER A 16 -10.92 22.02 14.62
C SER A 16 -11.03 20.70 15.38
N MET A 17 -10.21 19.70 15.06
CA MET A 17 -10.19 18.43 15.80
C MET A 17 -9.76 18.62 17.25
N ARG A 18 -8.77 19.50 17.51
CA ARG A 18 -8.33 19.82 18.88
C ARG A 18 -9.41 20.49 19.71
N GLU A 19 -10.17 21.42 19.12
CA GLU A 19 -11.31 22.05 19.79
C GLU A 19 -12.38 21.02 20.20
N ARG A 20 -12.48 19.92 19.45
CA ARG A 20 -13.36 18.78 19.73
C ARG A 20 -12.74 17.73 20.66
N GLY A 21 -11.57 17.99 21.23
CA GLY A 21 -10.85 17.07 22.13
C GLY A 21 -10.12 15.93 21.43
N ILE A 22 -10.02 15.95 20.09
CA ILE A 22 -9.32 14.93 19.31
C ILE A 22 -7.88 15.40 19.03
N ILE A 23 -6.90 14.65 19.50
CA ILE A 23 -5.48 14.98 19.31
C ILE A 23 -4.96 14.18 18.11
N LEU A 24 -4.70 14.87 17.00
CA LEU A 24 -4.00 14.31 15.84
C LEU A 24 -2.53 14.77 15.82
N SER A 25 -1.66 13.93 15.26
CA SER A 25 -0.27 14.28 14.99
C SER A 25 -0.17 15.48 14.04
N ARG A 26 0.88 16.31 14.17
CA ARG A 26 1.17 17.36 13.17
C ARG A 26 1.46 16.79 11.77
N ARG A 27 1.81 15.51 11.68
CA ARG A 27 2.06 14.76 10.43
C ARG A 27 0.94 13.76 10.14
N TRP A 28 -0.29 14.01 10.60
CA TRP A 28 -1.41 13.08 10.42
C TRP A 28 -1.72 12.83 8.94
N LEU A 29 -1.55 13.84 8.08
CA LEU A 29 -1.72 13.71 6.65
C LEU A 29 -0.48 13.04 6.07
N ASN A 30 -0.60 11.74 5.79
CA ASN A 30 0.48 10.97 5.19
C ASN A 30 0.65 11.35 3.71
N ASN A 31 1.81 11.92 3.38
CA ASN A 31 2.26 12.21 2.02
C ASN A 31 3.61 11.53 1.71
N GLY A 32 4.01 10.57 2.55
CA GLY A 32 5.34 9.98 2.61
C GLY A 32 5.70 8.90 1.58
N PRO A 33 4.79 8.15 0.94
CA PRO A 33 5.20 7.01 0.11
C PRO A 33 5.64 7.45 -1.31
N ARG A 34 6.48 8.48 -1.43
CA ARG A 34 7.02 8.91 -2.73
C ARG A 34 7.93 7.83 -3.33
N ALA A 35 8.76 7.20 -2.51
CA ALA A 35 9.64 6.11 -2.94
C ALA A 35 8.85 4.92 -3.51
N LEU A 36 7.67 4.64 -2.95
CA LEU A 36 6.80 3.58 -3.46
C LEU A 36 6.28 3.92 -4.87
N ILE A 37 5.87 5.17 -5.10
CA ILE A 37 5.39 5.62 -6.41
C ILE A 37 6.43 5.38 -7.51
N GLU A 38 7.71 5.57 -7.20
CA GLU A 38 8.83 5.41 -8.13
C GLU A 38 9.03 3.96 -8.59
N CYS A 39 8.58 2.97 -7.79
CA CYS A 39 8.75 1.55 -8.10
C CYS A 39 7.44 0.80 -8.41
N MET A 40 6.30 1.49 -8.43
CA MET A 40 4.99 0.89 -8.71
C MET A 40 4.95 0.13 -10.05
N PRO A 41 4.11 -0.92 -10.18
CA PRO A 41 3.93 -1.64 -11.44
C PRO A 41 3.52 -0.70 -12.59
N THR A 42 4.13 -0.85 -13.77
CA THR A 42 3.84 -0.02 -14.94
C THR A 42 2.34 0.10 -15.22
N GLY A 43 1.85 1.33 -15.41
CA GLY A 43 0.45 1.62 -15.73
C GLY A 43 -0.51 1.59 -14.54
N TRP A 44 -0.02 1.49 -13.30
CA TRP A 44 -0.85 1.47 -12.08
C TRP A 44 -1.79 2.68 -11.98
N GLU A 45 -1.37 3.85 -12.45
CA GLU A 45 -2.18 5.09 -12.44
C GLU A 45 -3.47 4.92 -13.23
N ALA A 46 -3.40 4.26 -14.38
CA ALA A 46 -4.56 4.00 -15.23
C ALA A 46 -5.48 2.90 -14.68
N ARG A 47 -5.00 2.09 -13.73
CA ARG A 47 -5.75 1.01 -13.08
C ARG A 47 -6.38 1.43 -11.75
N GLN A 48 -6.24 2.70 -11.35
CA GLN A 48 -6.91 3.21 -10.16
C GLN A 48 -8.44 3.08 -10.31
N ARG A 49 -9.11 2.83 -9.18
CA ARG A 49 -10.56 2.73 -9.11
C ARG A 49 -11.12 3.69 -8.07
N VAL A 50 -12.35 4.14 -8.29
CA VAL A 50 -13.08 4.93 -7.29
C VAL A 50 -13.44 4.00 -6.12
N LEU A 51 -12.91 4.29 -4.94
CA LEU A 51 -13.26 3.60 -3.70
C LEU A 51 -14.55 4.17 -3.09
N PHE A 52 -14.73 5.49 -3.22
CA PHE A 52 -15.87 6.20 -2.69
C PHE A 52 -16.16 7.43 -3.54
N GLU A 53 -17.44 7.70 -3.75
CA GLU A 53 -17.91 8.91 -4.42
C GLU A 53 -19.08 9.50 -3.64
N GLY A 54 -18.82 10.64 -3.01
CA GLY A 54 -19.83 11.45 -2.34
C GLY A 54 -19.93 12.84 -2.96
N GLU A 55 -20.83 13.66 -2.43
CA GLU A 55 -21.15 14.99 -2.96
C GLU A 55 -19.93 15.93 -3.01
N ALA A 56 -19.08 15.90 -1.97
CA ALA A 56 -17.93 16.78 -1.84
C ALA A 56 -16.57 16.07 -1.94
N LEU A 57 -16.56 14.74 -2.04
CA LEU A 57 -15.34 13.94 -1.96
C LEU A 57 -15.40 12.71 -2.85
N ARG A 58 -14.40 12.56 -3.71
CA ARG A 58 -14.13 11.32 -4.44
C ARG A 58 -12.79 10.74 -3.97
N LEU A 59 -12.81 9.48 -3.55
CA LEU A 59 -11.62 8.75 -3.13
C LEU A 59 -11.26 7.73 -4.20
N TRP A 60 -10.00 7.74 -4.60
CA TRP A 60 -9.42 6.75 -5.50
C TRP A 60 -8.53 5.81 -4.71
N THR A 61 -8.47 4.56 -5.16
CA THR A 61 -7.55 3.54 -4.64
C THR A 61 -6.90 2.79 -5.78
N LEU A 62 -5.79 2.12 -5.47
CA LEU A 62 -5.12 1.22 -6.39
C LEU A 62 -6.06 0.08 -6.83
N SER A 63 -5.75 -0.53 -7.98
CA SER A 63 -6.38 -1.81 -8.32
C SER A 63 -6.05 -2.86 -7.24
N GLU A 64 -6.78 -3.97 -7.22
CA GLU A 64 -6.52 -5.03 -6.23
C GLU A 64 -5.09 -5.58 -6.37
N ASP A 65 -4.62 -5.81 -7.59
CA ASP A 65 -3.28 -6.31 -7.85
C ASP A 65 -2.20 -5.29 -7.47
N ASP A 66 -2.41 -4.01 -7.78
CA ASP A 66 -1.47 -2.95 -7.42
C ASP A 66 -1.44 -2.72 -5.91
N LEU A 67 -2.59 -2.74 -5.24
CA LEU A 67 -2.68 -2.62 -3.78
C LEU A 67 -1.97 -3.81 -3.12
N LEU A 68 -2.23 -5.03 -3.59
CA LEU A 68 -1.56 -6.23 -3.12
C LEU A 68 -0.05 -6.13 -3.29
N ALA A 69 0.44 -5.70 -4.46
CA ALA A 69 1.86 -5.54 -4.73
C ALA A 69 2.53 -4.62 -3.69
N THR A 70 1.92 -3.48 -3.36
CA THR A 70 2.48 -2.56 -2.34
C THR A 70 2.57 -3.20 -0.95
N LYS A 71 1.58 -4.02 -0.58
CA LYS A 71 1.54 -4.72 0.71
C LYS A 71 2.54 -5.86 0.77
N LEU A 72 2.67 -6.63 -0.31
CA LEU A 72 3.69 -7.66 -0.42
C LEU A 72 5.11 -7.09 -0.38
N LEU A 73 5.34 -5.91 -1.00
CA LEU A 73 6.63 -5.23 -0.91
C LEU A 73 6.94 -4.81 0.52
N ALA A 74 6.00 -4.16 1.22
CA ALA A 74 6.19 -3.78 2.62
C ALA A 74 6.43 -5.00 3.52
N LEU A 75 5.77 -6.12 3.22
CA LEU A 75 5.97 -7.39 3.91
C LEU A 75 7.36 -7.98 3.65
N CYS A 76 7.84 -7.97 2.41
CA CYS A 76 9.19 -8.46 2.09
C CYS A 76 10.28 -7.54 2.67
N ASP A 77 10.12 -6.23 2.56
CA ASP A 77 11.11 -5.23 2.99
C ASP A 77 11.22 -5.16 4.52
N ARG A 78 10.08 -5.04 5.21
CA ARG A 78 10.05 -4.72 6.65
C ARG A 78 9.42 -5.80 7.52
N ASN A 79 8.96 -6.91 6.94
CA ASN A 79 8.18 -7.93 7.64
C ASN A 79 6.89 -7.37 8.29
N GLU A 80 6.32 -6.34 7.66
CA GLU A 80 5.08 -5.66 8.07
C GLU A 80 3.88 -6.11 7.22
N ASP A 81 2.66 -5.65 7.51
CA ASP A 81 1.50 -5.86 6.63
C ASP A 81 1.04 -7.32 6.40
N TRP A 82 1.46 -8.27 7.24
CA TRP A 82 0.94 -9.66 7.23
C TRP A 82 -0.59 -9.72 7.29
N ALA A 83 -1.20 -8.96 8.21
CA ALA A 83 -2.64 -8.94 8.39
C ALA A 83 -3.36 -8.38 7.14
N ASP A 84 -2.78 -7.35 6.53
CA ASP A 84 -3.33 -6.73 5.32
C ASP A 84 -3.25 -7.70 4.13
N CYS A 85 -2.11 -8.38 3.93
CA CYS A 85 -1.95 -9.37 2.86
C CYS A 85 -2.93 -10.54 3.02
N LEU A 86 -3.18 -11.00 4.25
CA LEU A 86 -4.18 -12.03 4.52
C LEU A 86 -5.61 -11.51 4.30
N ALA A 87 -5.91 -10.28 4.72
CA ALA A 87 -7.23 -9.67 4.56
C ALA A 87 -7.58 -9.41 3.09
N LEU A 88 -6.59 -9.09 2.25
CA LEU A 88 -6.76 -9.00 0.80
C LEU A 88 -7.07 -10.36 0.15
N HIS A 89 -6.82 -11.47 0.85
CA HIS A 89 -7.10 -12.84 0.41
C HIS A 89 -6.70 -13.09 -1.06
N PRO A 90 -5.43 -12.81 -1.43
CA PRO A 90 -4.99 -12.90 -2.82
C PRO A 90 -5.06 -14.34 -3.31
N THR A 91 -5.35 -14.55 -4.58
CA THR A 91 -5.30 -15.86 -5.21
C THR A 91 -3.85 -16.30 -5.48
N ALA A 92 -3.63 -17.61 -5.68
CA ALA A 92 -2.34 -18.13 -6.11
C ALA A 92 -1.83 -17.45 -7.40
N ALA A 93 -2.72 -17.15 -8.35
CA ALA A 93 -2.38 -16.45 -9.57
C ALA A 93 -1.91 -15.01 -9.32
N GLN A 94 -2.56 -14.29 -8.39
CA GLN A 94 -2.14 -12.94 -8.01
C GLN A 94 -0.77 -12.93 -7.33
N LEU A 95 -0.50 -13.90 -6.46
CA LEU A 95 0.82 -14.05 -5.84
C LEU A 95 1.91 -14.37 -6.88
N ALA A 96 1.62 -15.28 -7.81
CA ALA A 96 2.51 -15.61 -8.92
C ALA A 96 2.78 -14.41 -9.84
N ASN A 97 1.75 -13.61 -10.15
CA ASN A 97 1.88 -12.41 -10.98
C ASN A 97 2.72 -11.33 -10.30
N ALA A 98 2.55 -11.13 -8.98
CA ALA A 98 3.30 -10.14 -8.22
C ALA A 98 4.78 -10.51 -8.05
N ARG A 99 5.11 -11.81 -8.08
CA ARG A 99 6.47 -12.33 -7.84
C ARG A 99 7.54 -11.70 -8.70
N ALA A 100 7.32 -11.61 -10.01
CA ALA A 100 8.32 -11.04 -10.93
C ALA A 100 8.63 -9.57 -10.62
N TRP A 101 7.60 -8.81 -10.27
CA TRP A 101 7.77 -7.42 -9.84
C TRP A 101 8.48 -7.33 -8.50
N LEU A 102 8.11 -8.15 -7.51
CA LEU A 102 8.76 -8.17 -6.19
C LEU A 102 10.26 -8.44 -6.29
N LEU A 103 10.66 -9.42 -7.10
CA LEU A 103 12.07 -9.79 -7.28
C LEU A 103 12.92 -8.66 -7.89
N SER A 104 12.31 -7.67 -8.55
CA SER A 104 13.02 -6.54 -9.15
C SER A 104 13.08 -5.29 -8.25
N GLN A 105 12.59 -5.36 -7.01
CA GLN A 105 12.47 -4.18 -6.14
C GLN A 105 13.75 -3.85 -5.36
N ASP A 106 14.62 -4.84 -5.13
CA ASP A 106 15.86 -4.66 -4.37
C ASP A 106 16.97 -5.53 -4.97
N ASP A 107 18.17 -4.96 -5.04
CA ASP A 107 19.38 -5.61 -5.55
C ASP A 107 20.16 -6.34 -4.43
N GLU A 108 19.68 -6.32 -3.19
CA GLU A 108 20.29 -7.04 -2.08
C GLU A 108 20.35 -8.55 -2.38
N ALA A 109 21.53 -9.17 -2.20
CA ALA A 109 21.73 -10.59 -2.52
C ALA A 109 20.77 -11.55 -1.76
N SER A 110 20.29 -11.15 -0.58
CA SER A 110 19.33 -11.94 0.20
C SER A 110 17.87 -11.73 -0.22
N TRP A 111 17.59 -10.69 -1.02
CA TRP A 111 16.24 -10.28 -1.39
C TRP A 111 15.44 -11.39 -2.08
N PRO A 112 15.96 -12.09 -3.11
CA PRO A 112 15.19 -13.14 -3.77
C PRO A 112 14.74 -14.23 -2.80
N ALA A 113 15.64 -14.69 -1.92
CA ALA A 113 15.31 -15.72 -0.93
C ALA A 113 14.20 -15.26 0.04
N ARG A 114 14.22 -13.98 0.44
CA ARG A 114 13.21 -13.38 1.31
C ARG A 114 11.84 -13.32 0.63
N VAL A 115 11.79 -12.88 -0.63
CA VAL A 115 10.55 -12.84 -1.42
C VAL A 115 9.94 -14.24 -1.52
N GLU A 116 10.75 -15.26 -1.81
CA GLU A 116 10.27 -16.65 -1.89
C GLU A 116 9.74 -17.15 -0.54
N GLU A 117 10.47 -16.92 0.55
CA GLU A 117 10.04 -17.35 1.88
C GLU A 117 8.69 -16.73 2.27
N VAL A 118 8.54 -15.43 2.02
CA VAL A 118 7.29 -14.70 2.28
C VAL A 118 6.15 -15.24 1.44
N LEU A 119 6.33 -15.38 0.12
CA LEU A 119 5.28 -15.85 -0.79
C LEU A 119 4.84 -17.27 -0.45
N VAL A 120 5.78 -18.21 -0.24
CA VAL A 120 5.48 -19.59 0.15
C VAL A 120 4.74 -19.64 1.49
N THR A 121 5.16 -18.81 2.45
CA THR A 121 4.50 -18.74 3.76
C THR A 121 3.08 -18.19 3.64
N LEU A 122 2.89 -17.17 2.81
CA LEU A 122 1.58 -16.56 2.58
C LEU A 122 0.64 -17.53 1.84
N GLU A 123 1.12 -18.21 0.80
CA GLU A 123 0.38 -19.27 0.09
C GLU A 123 -0.10 -20.36 1.03
N ARG A 124 0.76 -20.83 1.95
CA ARG A 124 0.38 -21.82 2.96
C ARG A 124 -0.71 -21.30 3.89
N ARG A 125 -0.59 -20.05 4.36
CA ARG A 125 -1.59 -19.45 5.26
C ARG A 125 -2.93 -19.21 4.59
N LEU A 126 -2.92 -18.97 3.28
CA LEU A 126 -4.13 -18.79 2.46
C LEU A 126 -4.72 -20.11 1.96
N GLY A 127 -4.02 -21.24 2.15
CA GLY A 127 -4.48 -22.55 1.72
C GLY A 127 -4.35 -22.81 0.21
N HIS A 128 -3.45 -22.09 -0.48
CA HIS A 128 -3.19 -22.30 -1.90
C HIS A 128 -2.28 -23.51 -2.18
N GLY A 129 -1.50 -23.91 -1.18
CA GLY A 129 -0.68 -25.12 -1.20
C GLY A 129 -1.37 -26.25 -0.42
N VAL A 130 -1.51 -27.41 -1.07
CA VAL A 130 -1.84 -28.70 -0.42
C VAL A 130 -0.68 -29.15 0.45
#